data_AF-A0A2I1FMI4-F1
#
_entry.id   AF-A0A2I1FMI4-F1
#
_cell.length_a   1.000
_cell.length_b   1.000
_cell.length_c   1.000
_cell.angle_alpha   90.00
_cell.angle_beta   90.00
_cell.angle_gamma   90.00
#
_symmetry.space_group_name_H-M   'P 1'
#
loop_
_entity.id
_entity.type
_entity.pdbx_description
1 polymer ?
#
loop_
_entity_poly.entity_id
_entity_poly.type
_entity_poly.pdbx_seq_one_letter_code
_entity_poly.pdbx_strand_id
1 'polypeptide(L)'
;MSGVASIPVTTTSTFSDSLPSIENVMKWKRKEVLDFLQENKEVLDIEPSDIKIIEDNRVAGLAFLGLTEQKLVNPPYNLLGGPAGAIANLVKRINDKGQEQPGI
;
A
#
# COMPACT_ATOMS: atom_id res chain seq x y z
N MET A 1 39.76 -20.62 -18.74
CA MET A 1 38.52 -20.89 -17.98
C MET A 1 38.18 -19.62 -17.23
N SER A 2 37.39 -18.73 -17.82
CA SER A 2 36.97 -17.50 -17.16
C SER A 2 35.54 -17.70 -16.67
N GLY A 3 35.41 -18.00 -15.37
CA GLY A 3 34.11 -18.09 -14.71
C GLY A 3 33.55 -16.69 -14.54
N VAL A 4 32.46 -16.40 -15.26
CA VAL A 4 31.63 -15.23 -14.99
C VAL A 4 30.98 -15.45 -13.63
N ALA A 5 31.28 -14.56 -12.68
CA ALA A 5 30.60 -14.53 -11.39
C ALA A 5 29.14 -14.14 -11.65
N SER A 6 28.23 -15.09 -11.51
CA SER A 6 26.79 -14.85 -11.48
C SER A 6 26.48 -14.02 -10.23
N ILE A 7 26.29 -12.72 -10.43
CA ILE A 7 25.57 -11.87 -9.47
C ILE A 7 24.24 -12.55 -9.14
N PRO A 8 23.90 -12.77 -7.85
CA PRO A 8 22.55 -13.14 -7.51
C PRO A 8 21.65 -11.97 -7.90
N VAL A 9 20.81 -12.15 -8.91
CA VAL A 9 19.64 -11.30 -9.12
C VAL A 9 18.85 -11.37 -7.82
N THR A 10 18.93 -10.32 -7.01
CA THR A 10 18.03 -10.15 -5.88
C THR A 10 16.64 -10.07 -6.47
N THR A 11 15.91 -11.16 -6.29
CA THR A 11 14.53 -11.38 -6.66
C THR A 11 13.71 -10.14 -6.35
N THR A 12 13.29 -9.42 -7.39
CA THR A 12 12.14 -8.52 -7.37
C THR A 12 10.92 -9.40 -7.08
N SER A 13 10.74 -9.77 -5.80
CA SER A 13 9.58 -10.54 -5.37
C SER A 13 8.35 -9.67 -5.59
N THR A 14 7.41 -10.26 -6.31
CA THR A 14 6.21 -9.66 -6.86
C THR A 14 5.37 -9.00 -5.75
N PHE A 15 5.54 -7.70 -5.53
CA PHE A 15 4.63 -6.92 -4.67
C PHE A 15 3.17 -7.06 -5.14
N SER A 16 2.98 -7.39 -6.42
CA SER A 16 1.68 -7.64 -7.02
C SER A 16 1.10 -9.03 -6.74
N ASP A 17 1.81 -10.09 -6.34
CA ASP A 17 1.14 -11.41 -6.15
C ASP A 17 0.46 -11.55 -4.78
N SER A 18 0.80 -10.70 -3.80
CA SER A 18 0.34 -10.80 -2.41
C SER A 18 -0.70 -9.75 -1.97
N LEU A 19 -1.14 -8.85 -2.85
CA LEU A 19 -2.13 -7.83 -2.46
C LEU A 19 -3.48 -8.48 -2.06
N PRO A 20 -4.13 -7.98 -0.98
CA PRO A 20 -5.41 -8.48 -0.52
C PRO A 20 -6.53 -8.15 -1.50
N SER A 21 -7.63 -8.93 -1.46
CA SER A 21 -8.84 -8.59 -2.22
C SER A 21 -9.60 -7.42 -1.59
N ILE A 22 -10.35 -6.69 -2.42
CA ILE A 22 -11.22 -5.59 -1.95
C ILE A 22 -12.16 -6.04 -0.84
N GLU A 23 -12.83 -7.21 -1.01
CA GLU A 23 -13.77 -7.75 -0.02
C GLU A 23 -13.11 -8.04 1.34
N ASN A 24 -11.85 -8.46 1.33
CA ASN A 24 -11.11 -8.70 2.56
C ASN A 24 -10.74 -7.36 3.22
N VAL A 25 -10.23 -6.40 2.44
CA VAL A 25 -9.88 -5.08 2.96
C VAL A 25 -11.10 -4.37 3.53
N MET A 26 -12.28 -4.47 2.92
CA MET A 26 -13.52 -3.88 3.45
C MET A 26 -13.86 -4.32 4.88
N LYS A 27 -13.41 -5.52 5.29
CA LYS A 27 -13.68 -6.09 6.62
C LYS A 27 -12.65 -5.65 7.68
N TRP A 28 -11.52 -5.09 7.25
CA TRP A 28 -10.44 -4.68 8.14
C TRP A 28 -10.89 -3.64 9.17
N LYS A 29 -10.49 -3.84 10.43
CA LYS A 29 -10.50 -2.78 11.43
C LYS A 29 -9.23 -1.94 11.25
N ARG A 30 -9.07 -0.95 12.13
CA ARG A 30 -7.92 -0.04 12.09
C ARG A 30 -6.61 -0.80 12.24
N LYS A 31 -6.57 -1.79 13.13
CA LYS A 31 -5.38 -2.58 13.39
C LYS A 31 -4.86 -3.26 12.13
N GLU A 32 -5.72 -3.89 11.35
CA GLU A 32 -5.33 -4.59 10.13
C GLU A 32 -4.85 -3.62 9.04
N VAL A 33 -5.40 -2.40 8.96
CA VAL A 33 -4.86 -1.34 8.08
C VAL A 33 -3.43 -0.95 8.51
N LEU A 34 -3.20 -0.78 9.81
CA LEU A 34 -1.89 -0.39 10.33
C LEU A 34 -0.86 -1.50 10.19
N ASP A 35 -1.23 -2.73 10.52
CA ASP A 35 -0.37 -3.91 10.37
C ASP A 35 0.04 -4.06 8.89
N PHE A 36 -0.91 -3.90 7.96
CA PHE A 36 -0.62 -3.94 6.52
C PHE A 36 0.34 -2.83 6.06
N LEU A 37 0.13 -1.58 6.49
CA LEU A 37 1.05 -0.49 6.15
C LEU A 37 2.44 -0.71 6.76
N GLN A 38 2.50 -1.22 7.99
CA GLN A 38 3.76 -1.52 8.69
C GLN A 38 4.55 -2.62 7.99
N GLU A 39 3.87 -3.68 7.53
CA GLU A 39 4.47 -4.78 6.77
C GLU A 39 5.05 -4.31 5.42
N ASN A 40 4.47 -3.26 4.83
CA ASN A 40 4.85 -2.76 3.51
C ASN A 40 5.70 -1.47 3.53
N LYS A 41 6.01 -0.93 4.72
CA LYS A 41 6.61 0.40 4.88
C LYS A 41 7.92 0.62 4.11
N GLU A 42 8.79 -0.40 4.06
CA GLU A 42 10.08 -0.33 3.36
C GLU A 42 9.89 -0.25 1.84
N VAL A 43 8.87 -0.92 1.30
CA VAL A 43 8.56 -0.88 -0.14
C VAL A 43 7.86 0.44 -0.51
N LEU A 44 7.06 0.97 0.42
CA LEU A 44 6.36 2.23 0.24
C LEU A 44 7.25 3.45 0.51
N ASP A 45 8.45 3.25 1.07
CA ASP A 45 9.35 4.32 1.52
C ASP A 45 8.63 5.32 2.45
N ILE A 46 7.93 4.79 3.46
CA ILE A 46 7.20 5.58 4.46
C ILE A 46 7.72 5.32 5.87
N GLU A 47 7.59 6.32 6.73
CA GLU A 47 8.05 6.26 8.11
C GLU A 47 6.92 5.85 9.08
N PRO A 48 7.24 5.37 10.30
CA PRO A 48 6.23 5.11 11.33
C PRO A 48 5.37 6.33 11.68
N SER A 49 5.90 7.55 11.53
CA SER A 49 5.19 8.82 11.71
C SER A 49 4.07 9.00 10.68
N ASP A 50 4.28 8.61 9.43
CA ASP A 50 3.27 8.65 8.38
C ASP A 50 2.11 7.68 8.68
N ILE A 51 2.45 6.47 9.14
CA ILE A 51 1.47 5.45 9.53
C ILE A 51 0.65 5.93 10.75
N LYS A 52 1.30 6.60 11.71
CA LYS A 52 0.62 7.18 12.87
C LYS A 52 -0.45 8.21 12.47
N ILE A 53 -0.24 8.98 11.41
CA ILE A 53 -1.25 9.92 10.90
C ILE A 53 -2.51 9.17 10.43
N ILE A 54 -2.36 8.00 9.79
CA ILE A 54 -3.48 7.13 9.40
C ILE A 54 -4.20 6.56 10.63
N GLU A 55 -3.45 6.17 11.66
CA GLU A 55 -3.99 5.70 12.95
C GLU A 55 -4.80 6.80 13.67
N ASP A 56 -4.23 7.98 13.82
CA ASP A 56 -4.83 9.14 14.50
C ASP A 56 -6.14 9.57 13.81
N ASN A 57 -6.21 9.41 12.48
CA ASN A 57 -7.41 9.64 11.67
C ASN A 57 -8.40 8.45 11.64
N ARG A 58 -8.16 7.40 12.43
CA ARG A 58 -9.08 6.29 12.69
C ARG A 58 -9.49 5.52 11.43
N VAL A 59 -8.60 5.41 10.44
CA VAL A 59 -8.88 4.77 9.15
C VAL A 59 -9.05 3.27 9.31
N ALA A 60 -10.23 2.77 8.91
CA ALA A 60 -10.52 1.34 8.79
C ALA A 60 -10.63 0.94 7.31
N GLY A 61 -10.79 -0.35 7.03
CA GLY A 61 -10.72 -0.93 5.69
C GLY A 61 -11.46 -0.17 4.58
N LEU A 62 -12.76 0.11 4.78
CA LEU A 62 -13.56 0.83 3.80
C LEU A 62 -13.03 2.26 3.54
N ALA A 63 -12.58 2.96 4.59
CA ALA A 63 -12.00 4.29 4.46
C ALA A 63 -10.63 4.24 3.76
N PHE A 64 -9.84 3.22 4.06
CA PHE A 64 -8.53 2.96 3.45
C PHE A 64 -8.64 2.79 1.93
N LEU A 65 -9.59 1.98 1.46
CA LEU A 65 -9.85 1.79 0.02
C LEU A 65 -10.27 3.08 -0.71
N GLY A 66 -10.77 4.07 0.04
CA GLY A 66 -11.17 5.38 -0.47
C GLY A 66 -10.11 6.47 -0.33
N LEU A 67 -8.89 6.14 0.12
CA LEU A 67 -7.79 7.10 0.18
C LEU A 67 -7.29 7.43 -1.22
N THR A 68 -7.05 8.71 -1.45
CA THR A 68 -6.44 9.24 -2.65
C THR A 68 -5.30 10.15 -2.23
N GLU A 69 -4.34 10.38 -3.12
CA GLU A 69 -3.22 11.30 -2.84
C GLU A 69 -3.75 12.68 -2.42
N GLN A 70 -4.78 13.19 -3.11
CA GLN A 70 -5.43 14.44 -2.76
C GLN A 70 -6.00 14.44 -1.33
N LYS A 71 -6.63 13.35 -0.87
CA LYS A 71 -7.11 13.27 0.52
C LYS A 71 -5.94 13.27 1.51
N LEU A 72 -4.87 12.55 1.18
CA LEU A 72 -3.72 12.33 2.07
C LEU A 72 -2.88 13.60 2.25
N VAL A 73 -2.71 14.43 1.22
CA VAL A 73 -1.95 15.69 1.33
C VAL A 73 -2.74 16.84 1.99
N ASN A 74 -4.07 16.74 2.05
CA ASN A 74 -4.94 17.77 2.62
C ASN A 74 -5.36 17.43 4.06
N PRO A 75 -5.89 18.41 4.82
CA PRO A 75 -6.53 18.12 6.10
C PRO A 75 -7.63 17.06 5.96
N PRO A 76 -7.72 16.10 6.90
CA PRO A 76 -7.04 16.09 8.19
C PRO A 76 -5.65 15.39 8.20
N TYR A 77 -5.21 14.80 7.09
CA TYR A 77 -4.01 13.95 7.06
C TYR A 77 -2.72 14.77 6.96
N ASN A 78 -2.67 15.76 6.07
CA ASN A 78 -1.50 16.63 5.87
C ASN A 78 -0.18 15.86 5.66
N LEU A 79 -0.24 14.69 5.01
CA LEU A 79 0.95 13.90 4.68
C LEU A 79 1.80 14.62 3.64
N LEU A 80 3.11 14.40 3.70
CA LEU A 80 4.01 14.82 2.63
C LEU A 80 3.68 14.08 1.33
N GLY A 81 3.96 14.73 0.19
CA GLY A 81 3.59 14.21 -1.12
C GLY A 81 4.13 12.81 -1.44
N GLY A 82 5.36 12.50 -0.99
CA GLY A 82 5.96 11.17 -1.19
C GLY A 82 5.12 10.05 -0.53
N PRO A 83 4.99 10.04 0.81
CA PRO A 83 4.15 9.07 1.52
C PRO A 83 2.70 9.05 1.04
N ALA A 84 2.11 10.22 0.77
CA ALA A 84 0.75 10.32 0.25
C ALA A 84 0.59 9.60 -1.10
N GLY A 85 1.51 9.83 -2.03
CA GLY A 85 1.53 9.19 -3.34
C GLY A 85 1.75 7.69 -3.26
N ALA A 86 2.68 7.23 -2.39
CA ALA A 86 2.97 5.81 -2.20
C ALA A 86 1.73 5.05 -1.69
N ILE A 87 1.08 5.55 -0.63
CA ILE A 87 -0.13 4.94 -0.06
C ILE A 87 -1.29 4.98 -1.07
N ALA A 88 -1.49 6.10 -1.76
CA ALA A 88 -2.56 6.20 -2.77
C ALA A 88 -2.37 5.22 -3.93
N ASN A 89 -1.13 5.04 -4.39
CA ASN A 89 -0.81 4.08 -5.44
C ASN A 89 -1.02 2.63 -4.99
N LEU A 90 -0.70 2.30 -3.74
CA LEU A 90 -1.02 0.99 -3.16
C LEU A 90 -2.52 0.72 -3.16
N VAL A 91 -3.31 1.67 -2.66
CA VAL A 91 -4.78 1.57 -2.63
C VAL A 91 -5.34 1.42 -4.04
N LYS A 92 -4.84 2.19 -5.01
CA LYS A 92 -5.23 2.07 -6.41
C LYS A 92 -4.96 0.66 -6.95
N ARG A 93 -3.78 0.08 -6.69
CA ARG A 93 -3.46 -1.29 -7.15
C ARG A 93 -4.37 -2.36 -6.53
N ILE A 94 -4.76 -2.21 -5.26
CA ILE A 94 -5.73 -3.09 -4.61
C ILE A 94 -7.09 -3.00 -5.31
N ASN A 95 -7.53 -1.77 -5.63
CA ASN A 95 -8.79 -1.55 -6.34
C ASN A 95 -8.75 -2.08 -7.78
N ASP A 96 -7.67 -1.83 -8.52
CA ASP A 96 -7.50 -2.28 -9.92
C ASP A 96 -7.44 -3.81 -10.02
N LYS A 97 -6.81 -4.49 -9.05
CA LYS A 97 -6.83 -5.96 -8.94
C LYS A 97 -8.22 -6.55 -8.75
N GLY A 98 -9.12 -5.82 -8.11
CA GLY A 98 -10.52 -6.24 -8.00
C GLY A 98 -11.33 -5.99 -9.28
N GLN A 99 -10.72 -5.46 -10.35
CA GLN A 99 -11.38 -5.09 -11.61
C GLN A 99 -10.91 -5.87 -12.86
N GLU A 100 -9.94 -6.78 -12.75
CA GLU A 100 -9.64 -7.79 -13.79
C GLU A 100 -10.52 -9.03 -13.55
N GLN A 101 -11.45 -9.54 -14.38
CA GLN A 101 -12.01 -9.27 -15.72
C GLN A 101 -13.48 -9.81 -15.77
N PRO A 102 -14.46 -9.18 -16.44
CA PRO A 102 -15.45 -9.90 -17.24
C PRO A 102 -14.82 -10.15 -18.62
N GLY A 103 -14.83 -11.41 -19.06
CA GLY A 103 -14.17 -11.86 -20.29
C GLY A 103 -14.61 -11.11 -21.55
N ILE A 104 -13.66 -10.93 -22.45
CA ILE A 104 -13.89 -10.82 -23.90
C ILE A 104 -13.27 -12.09 -24.51
#